data_AF-A0A662A9L0-F1
#
_entry.id   AF-A0A662A9L0-F1
#
_cell.length_a   1.000
_cell.length_b   1.000
_cell.length_c   1.000
_cell.angle_alpha   90.00
_cell.angle_beta   90.00
_cell.angle_gamma   90.00
#
_symmetry.space_group_name_H-M   'P 1'
#
loop_
_entity.id
_entity.type
_entity.pdbx_description
1 polymer ?
#
loop_
_entity_poly.entity_id
_entity_poly.type
_entity_poly.pdbx_seq_one_letter_code
_entity_poly.pdbx_strand_id
1 'polypeptide(L)'
;MEDLSKIAPNLSKIKKENNFKVPDNYFEDFPTIVQEKISKKPSTFISRFLFFILKPQFIATFSILVIFFVTYSILNTHKEANILSSNDIAEYFEQNQTDYDEDLLIDFIVNDPNIEISNNSENDVIIDYLIDNDIDYSTLVNAL
;
A
#
# COMPACT_ATOMS: atom_id res chain seq x y z
N MET A 1 -29.70 -30.92 -22.26
CA MET A 1 -29.91 -29.66 -21.53
C MET A 1 -30.98 -29.94 -20.51
N GLU A 2 -30.60 -30.20 -19.26
CA GLU A 2 -31.57 -30.46 -18.19
C GLU A 2 -32.33 -29.18 -17.85
N ASP A 3 -33.64 -29.34 -17.65
CA ASP A 3 -34.55 -28.24 -17.42
C ASP A 3 -34.29 -27.63 -16.04
N LEU A 4 -33.84 -26.37 -16.01
CA LEU A 4 -33.46 -25.64 -14.79
C LEU A 4 -34.59 -25.60 -13.75
N SER A 5 -35.84 -25.76 -14.20
CA SER A 5 -37.04 -25.87 -13.36
C SER A 5 -37.04 -27.10 -12.43
N LYS A 6 -36.36 -28.19 -12.82
CA LYS A 6 -36.26 -29.42 -12.02
C LYS A 6 -35.16 -29.38 -10.96
N ILE A 7 -34.06 -28.67 -11.26
CA ILE A 7 -32.85 -28.64 -10.42
C ILE A 7 -32.94 -27.50 -9.39
N ALA A 8 -33.51 -26.35 -9.76
CA ALA A 8 -33.58 -25.18 -8.90
C ALA A 8 -34.89 -24.38 -9.09
N PRO A 9 -36.03 -24.89 -8.57
CA PRO A 9 -37.36 -24.30 -8.79
C PRO A 9 -37.54 -22.91 -8.16
N ASN A 10 -36.70 -22.53 -7.20
CA ASN A 10 -36.71 -21.19 -6.62
C ASN A 10 -35.88 -20.21 -7.44
N LEU A 11 -34.75 -20.65 -8.00
CA LEU A 11 -33.88 -19.84 -8.85
C LEU A 11 -34.53 -19.56 -10.21
N SER A 12 -35.29 -20.54 -10.75
CA SER A 12 -36.04 -20.38 -12.00
C SER A 12 -37.17 -19.35 -11.91
N LYS A 13 -37.60 -18.98 -10.69
CA LYS A 13 -38.64 -17.97 -10.44
C LYS A 13 -38.07 -16.57 -10.27
N ILE A 14 -36.76 -16.42 -10.11
CA ILE A 14 -36.12 -15.10 -10.00
C ILE A 14 -36.15 -14.43 -11.36
N LYS A 15 -36.59 -13.17 -11.39
CA LYS A 15 -36.60 -12.37 -12.62
C LYS A 15 -35.15 -12.18 -13.10
N LYS A 16 -34.92 -12.42 -14.39
CA LYS A 16 -33.63 -12.16 -15.04
C LYS A 16 -33.45 -10.67 -15.33
N GLU A 17 -33.58 -9.85 -14.29
CA GLU A 17 -33.39 -8.41 -14.35
C GLU A 17 -32.06 -8.04 -13.69
N ASN A 18 -31.31 -7.13 -14.30
CA ASN A 18 -30.05 -6.66 -13.75
C ASN A 18 -30.32 -5.57 -12.72
N ASN A 19 -30.31 -5.94 -11.44
CA ASN A 19 -30.50 -5.01 -10.32
C ASN A 19 -29.23 -4.21 -9.97
N PHE A 20 -28.09 -4.53 -10.58
CA PHE A 20 -26.81 -3.85 -10.37
C PHE A 20 -26.55 -2.78 -11.44
N LYS A 21 -27.58 -1.99 -11.78
CA LYS A 21 -27.43 -0.85 -12.68
C LYS A 21 -26.99 0.37 -11.89
N VAL A 22 -25.88 0.99 -12.30
CA VAL A 22 -25.50 2.31 -11.77
C VAL A 22 -26.45 3.39 -12.29
N PRO A 23 -26.67 4.47 -11.52
CA PRO A 23 -27.38 5.65 -12.02
C PRO A 23 -26.71 6.21 -13.28
N ASP A 24 -27.51 6.86 -14.12
CA ASP A 24 -26.99 7.54 -15.30
C ASP A 24 -25.99 8.63 -14.85
N ASN A 25 -24.89 8.80 -15.59
CA ASN A 25 -23.79 9.73 -15.31
C ASN A 25 -23.01 9.52 -14.00
N TYR A 26 -23.16 8.36 -13.32
CA TYR A 26 -22.41 8.07 -12.09
C TYR A 26 -20.90 8.32 -12.22
N PHE A 27 -20.29 7.84 -13.30
CA PHE A 27 -18.85 7.99 -13.52
C PHE A 27 -18.44 9.39 -14.00
N GLU A 28 -19.33 10.11 -14.67
CA GLU A 28 -19.08 11.47 -15.17
C GLU A 28 -19.11 12.50 -14.03
N ASP A 29 -20.03 12.34 -13.08
CA ASP A 29 -20.19 13.24 -11.95
C ASP A 29 -19.23 12.91 -10.79
N PHE A 30 -18.72 11.68 -10.74
CA PHE A 30 -17.88 11.20 -9.63
C PHE A 30 -16.64 12.07 -9.37
N PRO A 31 -15.82 12.45 -10.38
CA PRO A 31 -14.65 13.31 -10.15
C PRO A 31 -15.02 14.65 -9.51
N THR A 32 -16.13 15.25 -9.96
CA THR A 32 -16.64 16.52 -9.43
C THR A 32 -17.07 16.38 -7.96
N ILE A 33 -17.78 15.31 -7.62
CA ILE A 33 -18.21 15.01 -6.25
C ILE A 33 -17.01 14.83 -5.32
N VAL A 34 -15.99 14.09 -5.77
CA VAL A 34 -14.74 13.90 -5.01
C VAL A 34 -14.04 15.24 -4.81
N GLN A 35 -13.89 16.02 -5.88
CA GLN A 35 -13.26 17.32 -5.83
C GLN A 35 -13.96 18.28 -4.86
N GLU A 36 -15.29 18.32 -4.84
CA GLU A 36 -16.06 19.16 -3.91
C GLU A 36 -15.84 18.75 -2.45
N LYS A 37 -15.76 17.44 -2.19
CA LYS A 37 -15.53 16.91 -0.83
C LYS A 37 -14.14 17.21 -0.31
N ILE A 38 -13.11 17.11 -1.15
CA ILE A 38 -11.72 17.38 -0.74
C ILE A 38 -11.40 18.88 -0.74
N SER A 39 -12.05 19.68 -1.59
CA SER A 39 -11.79 21.12 -1.71
C SER A 39 -12.54 21.97 -0.69
N LYS A 40 -13.44 21.37 0.10
CA LYS A 40 -14.07 22.03 1.27
C LYS A 40 -13.00 22.33 2.32
N LYS A 41 -12.34 23.48 2.13
CA LYS A 41 -11.42 24.08 3.09
C LYS A 41 -12.15 24.21 4.43
N PRO A 42 -11.65 23.62 5.54
CA PRO A 42 -12.27 23.79 6.84
C PRO A 42 -12.37 25.28 7.15
N SER A 43 -13.60 25.76 7.19
CA SER A 43 -13.93 27.17 7.27
C SER A 43 -13.61 27.71 8.67
N THR A 44 -12.85 28.81 8.69
CA THR A 44 -12.97 29.98 9.58
C THR A 44 -12.85 29.86 11.10
N PHE A 45 -12.64 28.69 11.69
CA PHE A 45 -12.35 28.63 13.15
C PHE A 45 -11.04 29.34 13.51
N ILE A 46 -10.00 29.12 12.72
CA ILE A 46 -8.65 29.64 13.02
C ILE A 46 -8.60 31.16 12.82
N SER A 47 -9.28 31.73 11.81
CA SER A 47 -9.23 33.18 11.59
C SER A 47 -9.95 33.94 12.70
N ARG A 48 -11.12 33.48 13.15
CA ARG A 48 -11.87 34.13 14.23
C ARG A 48 -11.17 34.02 15.59
N PHE A 49 -10.47 32.90 15.83
CA PHE A 49 -9.63 32.72 17.01
C PHE A 49 -8.40 33.64 17.00
N LEU A 50 -7.68 33.71 15.87
CA LEU A 50 -6.49 34.57 15.72
C LEU A 50 -6.80 36.06 15.93
N PHE A 51 -7.92 36.58 15.42
CA PHE A 51 -8.30 37.99 15.63
C PHE A 51 -8.63 38.32 17.10
N PHE A 52 -9.05 37.34 17.90
CA PHE A 52 -9.32 37.56 19.33
C PHE A 52 -8.02 37.67 20.16
N ILE A 53 -6.98 36.95 19.73
CA ILE A 53 -5.71 36.80 20.46
C ILE A 53 -4.68 37.86 20.02
N LEU A 54 -4.81 38.41 18.82
CA LEU A 54 -3.91 39.44 18.27
C LEU A 54 -4.21 40.87 18.76
N LYS A 55 -4.92 41.03 19.88
CA LYS A 55 -5.03 42.33 20.55
C LYS A 55 -3.71 42.65 21.25
N PRO A 56 -3.23 43.91 21.25
CA PRO A 56 -1.90 44.26 21.76
C PRO A 56 -1.68 43.92 23.24
N GLN A 57 -2.76 43.73 23.99
CA GLN A 57 -2.72 43.36 25.41
C GLN A 57 -2.28 41.89 25.66
N PHE A 58 -2.35 41.00 24.68
CA PHE A 58 -2.04 39.56 24.85
C PHE A 58 -0.73 39.11 24.19
N ILE A 59 0.02 40.02 23.55
CA ILE A 59 1.25 39.68 22.81
C ILE A 59 2.35 39.18 23.75
N ALA A 60 2.52 39.80 24.92
CA ALA A 60 3.59 39.47 25.86
C ALA A 60 3.40 38.08 26.51
N THR A 61 2.17 37.75 26.90
CA THR A 61 1.86 36.45 27.52
C THR A 61 1.91 35.31 26.53
N PHE A 62 1.44 35.52 25.29
CA PHE A 62 1.52 34.52 24.24
C PHE A 62 2.97 34.23 23.83
N SER A 63 3.83 35.25 23.79
CA SER A 63 5.27 35.06 23.52
C SER A 63 5.92 34.11 24.53
N ILE A 64 5.59 34.23 25.81
CA ILE A 64 6.10 33.36 26.87
C ILE A 64 5.56 31.93 26.72
N LEU A 65 4.26 31.78 26.40
CA LEU A 65 3.65 30.46 26.18
C LEU A 65 4.20 29.75 24.95
N VAL A 66 4.46 30.48 23.86
CA VAL A 66 5.08 29.92 22.65
C VAL A 66 6.51 29.48 22.93
N ILE A 67 7.30 30.30 23.62
CA ILE A 67 8.67 29.94 24.01
C ILE A 67 8.63 28.68 24.90
N PHE A 68 7.75 28.62 25.90
CA PHE A 68 7.60 27.45 26.76
C PHE A 68 7.15 26.19 25.99
N PHE A 69 6.21 26.32 25.05
CA PHE A 69 5.76 25.21 24.23
C PHE A 69 6.86 24.70 23.30
N VAL A 70 7.64 25.60 22.69
CA VAL A 70 8.78 25.25 21.83
C VAL A 70 9.89 24.57 22.63
N THR A 71 10.27 25.11 23.79
CA THR A 71 11.30 24.48 24.65
C THR A 71 10.83 23.12 25.16
N TYR A 72 9.57 23.01 25.59
CA TYR A 72 8.97 21.74 25.98
C TYR A 72 8.93 20.73 24.82
N SER A 73 8.60 21.18 23.61
CA SER A 73 8.55 20.32 22.42
C SER A 73 9.93 19.77 22.04
N ILE A 74 10.98 20.60 22.13
CA ILE A 74 12.37 20.19 21.87
C ILE A 74 12.85 19.19 22.93
N LEU A 75 12.56 19.45 24.21
CA LEU A 75 12.97 18.57 25.31
C LEU A 75 12.24 17.21 25.29
N ASN A 76 11.01 17.15 24.77
CA ASN A 76 10.27 15.90 24.60
C ASN A 76 10.47 15.26 23.22
N THR A 77 11.18 15.93 22.31
CA THR A 77 11.59 15.38 21.02
C THR A 77 12.93 14.67 21.18
N HIS A 78 12.94 13.61 21.98
CA HIS A 78 13.89 12.53 21.75
C HIS A 78 13.29 11.61 20.69
N LYS A 79 13.38 12.04 19.43
CA LYS A 79 13.25 11.11 18.32
C LYS A 79 14.59 10.42 18.24
N GLU A 80 14.68 9.21 18.78
CA GLU A 80 15.68 8.28 18.28
C GLU A 80 15.55 8.29 16.75
N ALA A 81 16.68 8.49 16.07
CA ALA A 81 16.68 8.22 14.64
C ALA A 81 16.20 6.77 14.52
N ASN A 82 15.05 6.55 13.88
CA ASN A 82 14.59 5.20 13.54
C ASN A 82 15.62 4.65 12.54
N ILE A 83 16.73 4.15 13.06
CA ILE A 83 17.66 3.30 12.34
C ILE A 83 16.86 2.02 12.18
N LEU A 84 16.38 1.79 10.95
CA LEU A 84 15.67 0.56 10.59
C LEU A 84 16.48 -0.63 11.10
N SER A 85 15.94 -1.31 12.12
CA SER A 85 16.55 -2.51 12.64
C SER A 85 16.42 -3.60 11.59
N SER A 86 17.37 -4.53 11.54
CA SER A 86 17.28 -5.70 10.65
C SER A 86 15.96 -6.46 10.84
N ASN A 87 15.38 -6.41 12.04
CA ASN A 87 14.08 -7.00 12.34
C ASN A 87 12.91 -6.22 11.72
N ASP A 88 12.98 -4.89 11.68
CA ASP A 88 11.93 -4.05 11.06
C ASP A 88 11.91 -4.25 9.54
N ILE A 89 13.10 -4.44 8.97
CA ILE A 89 13.29 -4.76 7.56
C ILE A 89 12.72 -6.16 7.27
N ALA A 90 13.05 -7.16 8.10
CA ALA A 90 12.52 -8.51 7.96
C ALA A 90 10.99 -8.58 8.10
N GLU A 91 10.40 -7.83 9.05
CA GLU A 91 8.95 -7.74 9.23
C GLU A 91 8.25 -7.13 8.00
N TYR A 92 8.86 -6.10 7.40
CA TYR A 92 8.38 -5.52 6.14
C TYR A 92 8.47 -6.53 4.98
N PHE A 93 9.54 -7.33 4.91
CA PHE A 93 9.70 -8.39 3.91
C PHE A 93 8.67 -9.51 4.10
N GLU A 94 8.39 -9.92 5.33
CA GLU A 94 7.39 -10.96 5.62
C GLU A 94 5.96 -10.52 5.29
N GLN A 95 5.63 -9.23 5.47
CA GLN A 95 4.31 -8.69 5.22
C GLN A 95 4.00 -8.46 3.72
N ASN A 96 5.03 -8.21 2.90
CA ASN A 96 4.86 -7.80 1.50
C ASN A 96 5.44 -8.83 0.48
N GLN A 97 5.51 -10.12 0.86
CA GLN A 97 6.14 -11.21 0.09
C GLN A 97 5.74 -11.33 -1.39
N THR A 98 4.60 -10.79 -1.80
CA THR A 98 4.01 -11.01 -3.13
C THR A 98 4.15 -9.84 -4.11
N ASP A 99 4.67 -8.68 -3.70
CA ASP A 99 4.71 -7.46 -4.54
C ASP A 99 6.10 -7.12 -5.09
N TYR A 100 7.04 -8.07 -5.08
CA TYR A 100 8.39 -7.82 -5.60
C TYR A 100 8.43 -7.92 -7.12
N ASP A 101 9.02 -6.88 -7.72
CA ASP A 101 9.45 -6.91 -9.11
C ASP A 101 10.67 -7.85 -9.23
N GLU A 102 10.54 -8.89 -10.06
CA GLU A 102 11.60 -9.89 -10.29
C GLU A 102 12.89 -9.23 -10.78
N ASP A 103 12.76 -8.13 -11.53
CA ASP A 103 13.90 -7.37 -12.06
C ASP A 103 14.74 -6.74 -10.93
N LEU A 104 14.11 -6.32 -9.83
CA LEU A 104 14.81 -5.78 -8.65
C LEU A 104 15.55 -6.86 -7.86
N LEU A 105 14.99 -8.07 -7.79
CA LEU A 105 15.65 -9.21 -7.15
C LEU A 105 16.88 -9.65 -7.93
N ILE A 106 16.78 -9.67 -9.27
CA ILE A 106 17.91 -9.97 -10.14
C ILE A 106 19.02 -8.94 -9.96
N ASP A 107 18.68 -7.65 -9.94
CA ASP A 107 19.66 -6.57 -9.75
C ASP A 107 20.37 -6.67 -8.39
N PHE A 108 19.64 -7.02 -7.33
CA PHE A 108 20.23 -7.25 -6.00
C PHE A 108 21.19 -8.44 -5.99
N ILE A 109 20.81 -9.57 -6.60
CA ILE A 109 21.65 -10.78 -6.65
C ILE A 109 22.90 -10.57 -7.51
N VAL A 110 22.77 -9.88 -8.65
CA VAL A 110 23.88 -9.63 -9.58
C VAL A 110 24.87 -8.61 -9.03
N ASN A 111 24.39 -7.60 -8.29
CA ASN A 111 25.22 -6.50 -7.82
C ASN A 111 25.66 -6.61 -6.36
N ASP A 112 25.22 -7.61 -5.59
CA ASP A 112 25.74 -7.84 -4.24
C ASP A 112 27.16 -8.45 -4.32
N PRO A 113 28.21 -7.71 -3.91
CA PRO A 113 29.58 -8.18 -3.99
C PRO A 113 29.92 -9.34 -3.04
N ASN A 114 29.02 -9.70 -2.11
CA ASN A 114 29.21 -10.80 -1.17
C ASN A 114 28.46 -12.07 -1.57
N ILE A 115 27.61 -12.01 -2.60
CA ILE A 115 27.01 -13.19 -3.20
C ILE A 115 27.98 -13.68 -4.27
N GLU A 116 28.81 -14.65 -3.93
CA GLU A 116 29.48 -15.46 -4.96
C GLU A 116 28.40 -16.24 -5.69
N ILE A 117 28.03 -15.77 -6.89
CA ILE A 117 27.28 -16.59 -7.83
C ILE A 117 28.18 -17.78 -8.13
N SER A 118 27.92 -18.89 -7.45
CA SER A 118 28.63 -20.14 -7.67
C SER A 118 28.24 -20.64 -9.05
N ASN A 119 29.01 -20.22 -10.05
CA ASN A 119 29.04 -20.81 -11.39
C ASN A 119 29.69 -22.19 -11.26
N ASN A 120 29.07 -23.06 -10.48
CA ASN A 120 29.49 -24.43 -10.32
C ASN A 120 29.05 -25.16 -11.59
N SER A 121 30.00 -25.80 -12.28
CA SER A 121 29.76 -26.57 -13.51
C SER A 121 28.62 -27.60 -13.38
N GLU A 122 28.28 -27.99 -12.16
CA GLU A 122 27.17 -28.87 -11.84
C GLU A 122 25.79 -28.22 -12.11
N ASN A 123 25.65 -26.92 -11.87
CA ASN A 123 24.41 -26.19 -12.12
C ASN A 123 24.13 -26.08 -13.62
N ASP A 124 25.17 -25.86 -14.43
CA ASP A 124 25.04 -25.79 -15.89
C ASP A 124 24.54 -27.13 -16.46
N VAL A 125 25.05 -28.25 -15.95
CA VAL A 125 24.60 -29.60 -16.34
C VAL A 125 23.13 -29.84 -15.96
N ILE A 126 22.70 -29.36 -14.79
CA ILE A 126 21.30 -29.48 -14.37
C ILE A 126 20.40 -28.62 -15.25
N ILE A 127 20.81 -27.39 -15.57
CA ILE A 127 20.07 -26.49 -16.46
C ILE A 127 19.92 -27.12 -17.85
N ASP A 128 21.01 -27.63 -18.43
CA ASP A 128 20.99 -28.31 -19.73
C ASP A 128 20.08 -29.54 -19.71
N TYR A 129 20.14 -30.35 -18.64
CA TYR A 129 19.26 -31.51 -18.48
C TYR A 129 17.77 -31.12 -18.42
N LEU A 130 17.44 -30.03 -17.72
CA LEU A 130 16.06 -29.54 -17.63
C LEU A 130 15.55 -29.06 -18.99
N ILE A 131 16.41 -28.39 -19.78
CA ILE A 131 16.09 -27.93 -21.14
C ILE A 131 15.90 -29.12 -22.08
N ASP A 132 16.82 -30.08 -22.08
CA ASP A 132 16.80 -31.24 -22.98
C ASP A 132 15.57 -32.14 -22.75
N ASN A 133 15.06 -32.16 -21.51
CA ASN A 133 13.90 -32.97 -21.14
C ASN A 133 12.59 -32.16 -21.06
N ASP A 134 12.59 -30.88 -21.44
CA ASP A 134 11.44 -29.97 -21.40
C ASP A 134 10.73 -29.98 -20.03
N ILE A 135 11.52 -30.02 -18.96
CA ILE A 135 11.01 -30.09 -17.58
C ILE A 135 10.75 -28.68 -17.11
N ASP A 136 9.47 -28.31 -17.02
CA ASP A 136 9.05 -27.02 -16.50
C ASP A 136 8.88 -27.04 -14.97
N TYR A 137 8.73 -25.83 -14.40
CA TYR A 137 8.48 -25.66 -12.97
C TYR A 137 7.21 -26.41 -12.50
N SER A 138 6.17 -26.49 -13.33
CA SER A 138 4.91 -27.14 -12.95
C SER A 138 5.09 -28.65 -12.75
N THR A 139 5.97 -29.27 -13.54
CA THR A 139 6.32 -30.69 -13.44
C THR A 139 7.06 -31.00 -12.14
N LEU A 140 7.95 -30.10 -11.70
CA LEU A 140 8.72 -30.27 -10.46
C LEU A 140 7.83 -30.14 -9.21
N VAL A 141 6.90 -29.18 -9.19
CA VAL A 141 6.00 -28.98 -8.05
C VAL A 141 5.03 -30.14 -7.87
N ASN A 142 4.58 -30.76 -8.95
CA ASN A 142 3.70 -31.93 -8.89
C ASN A 142 4.42 -33.23 -8.51
N ALA A 143 5.75 -33.25 -8.51
CA ALA A 143 6.57 -34.41 -8.16
C ALA A 143 6.95 -34.47 -6.67
N LEU A 144 6.63 -33.43 -5.89
CA LEU A 144 6.77 -33.35 -4.43
C LEU A 144 5.50 -33.87 -3.74
#